data_AF-A0A351AFG7-F1
#
_entry.id   AF-A0A351AFG7-F1
#
_cell.length_a   1.000
_cell.length_b   1.000
_cell.length_c   1.000
_cell.angle_alpha   90.00
_cell.angle_beta   90.00
_cell.angle_gamma   90.00
#
_symmetry.space_group_name_H-M   'P 1'
#
loop_
_entity.id
_entity.type
_entity.pdbx_description
1 polymer ?
#
loop_
_entity_poly.entity_id
_entity_poly.type
_entity_poly.pdbx_seq_one_letter_code
_entity_poly.pdbx_strand_id
1 'polypeptide(L)'
;MKSLPEHPHWDHLRQQAKELLRDLRTAHPEAMQRLQEFAPQLAGAPRIALHDAQHILAREYGFATWTELKSEVAARMVARADLEMQRLAFAGWAIGRGFNRARPKDAALLWARAGTSLRQDPWLACAAGDLATVQAKLAEPGWGNAPGGPLNAPPLVMASHSALLHHPDHESGIRAVVEAL
;
A
#
# COMPACT_ATOMS: atom_id res chain seq x y z
N MET A 1 -3.19 -18.57 12.88
CA MET A 1 -2.80 -17.43 12.01
C MET A 1 -1.30 -17.22 12.07
N LYS A 2 -0.64 -17.06 10.91
CA LYS A 2 0.79 -16.79 10.80
C LYS A 2 1.06 -15.28 10.82
N SER A 3 2.18 -14.90 11.42
CA SER A 3 2.68 -13.54 11.35
C SER A 3 3.56 -13.38 10.11
N LEU A 4 3.50 -12.21 9.47
CA LEU A 4 4.48 -11.84 8.45
C LEU A 4 5.88 -11.76 9.10
N PRO A 5 6.93 -12.27 8.42
CA PRO A 5 8.29 -12.08 8.91
C PRO A 5 8.62 -10.59 8.98
N GLU A 6 9.64 -10.23 9.75
CA GLU A 6 10.08 -8.84 9.85
C GLU A 6 10.44 -8.26 8.48
N HIS A 7 11.05 -9.08 7.62
CA HIS A 7 11.46 -8.76 6.26
C HIS A 7 10.60 -9.52 5.24
N PRO A 8 9.33 -9.14 5.04
CA PRO A 8 8.49 -9.82 4.07
C PRO A 8 8.94 -9.45 2.67
N HIS A 9 9.08 -10.45 1.81
CA HIS A 9 9.37 -10.24 0.40
C HIS A 9 8.27 -10.87 -0.46
N TRP A 10 7.83 -10.12 -1.46
CA TRP A 10 6.71 -10.54 -2.31
C TRP A 10 6.99 -11.86 -3.06
N ASP A 11 8.23 -12.07 -3.48
CA ASP A 11 8.60 -13.24 -4.26
C ASP A 11 8.49 -14.53 -3.47
N HIS A 12 8.80 -14.48 -2.18
CA HIS A 12 8.62 -15.62 -1.28
C HIS A 12 7.14 -16.00 -1.16
N LEU A 13 6.24 -15.02 -1.03
CA LEU A 13 4.80 -15.28 -0.97
C LEU A 13 4.27 -15.85 -2.28
N ARG A 14 4.75 -15.36 -3.43
CA ARG A 14 4.40 -15.93 -4.75
C ARG A 14 4.83 -17.38 -4.87
N GLN A 15 6.01 -17.71 -4.36
CA GLN A 15 6.54 -19.06 -4.39
C GLN A 15 5.74 -19.99 -3.46
N GLN A 16 5.45 -19.55 -2.23
CA GLN A 16 4.61 -20.28 -1.28
C GLN A 16 3.21 -20.58 -1.85
N ALA A 17 2.60 -19.64 -2.58
CA ALA A 17 1.30 -19.86 -3.20
C ALA A 17 1.35 -20.93 -4.31
N LYS A 18 2.44 -21.00 -5.08
CA LYS A 18 2.64 -22.02 -6.11
C LYS A 18 2.90 -23.41 -5.49
N GLU A 19 3.68 -23.45 -4.43
CA GLU A 19 3.95 -24.69 -3.67
C GLU A 19 2.66 -25.22 -3.05
N LEU A 20 1.90 -24.35 -2.37
CA LEU A 20 0.58 -24.72 -1.84
C LEU A 20 -0.35 -25.25 -2.93
N LEU A 21 -0.41 -24.62 -4.10
CA LEU A 21 -1.22 -25.12 -5.22
C LEU A 21 -0.79 -26.53 -5.67
N ARG A 22 0.52 -26.79 -5.74
CA ARG A 22 1.04 -28.11 -6.10
C ARG A 22 0.61 -29.15 -5.06
N ASP A 23 0.77 -28.82 -3.79
CA ASP A 23 0.49 -29.74 -2.68
C ASP A 23 -1.02 -30.00 -2.52
N LEU A 24 -1.88 -29.01 -2.82
CA LEU A 24 -3.33 -29.18 -2.89
C LEU A 24 -3.75 -30.13 -4.02
N ARG A 25 -3.06 -30.08 -5.17
CA ARG A 25 -3.35 -30.98 -6.31
C ARG A 25 -2.94 -32.42 -6.05
N THR A 26 -1.93 -32.64 -5.21
CA THR A 26 -1.50 -33.98 -4.80
C THR A 26 -2.16 -34.45 -3.50
N ALA A 27 -3.16 -33.71 -3.01
CA ALA A 27 -3.87 -33.98 -1.76
C ALA A 27 -2.94 -34.18 -0.54
N HIS A 28 -1.86 -33.39 -0.47
CA HIS A 28 -0.93 -33.45 0.65
C HIS A 28 -1.66 -33.15 1.97
N PRO A 29 -1.50 -33.95 3.03
CA PRO A 29 -2.30 -33.83 4.26
C PRO A 29 -2.31 -32.41 4.86
N GLU A 30 -1.14 -31.78 4.97
CA GLU A 30 -1.03 -30.42 5.51
C GLU A 30 -1.70 -29.36 4.64
N ALA A 31 -1.64 -29.51 3.32
CA ALA A 31 -2.29 -28.58 2.40
C ALA A 31 -3.82 -28.72 2.48
N MET A 32 -4.32 -29.95 2.62
CA MET A 32 -5.75 -30.22 2.81
C MET A 32 -6.27 -29.65 4.13
N GLN A 33 -5.49 -29.72 5.22
CA GLN A 33 -5.82 -29.08 6.49
C GLN A 33 -5.93 -27.55 6.33
N ARG A 34 -4.96 -26.92 5.65
CA ARG A 34 -4.99 -25.47 5.36
C ARG A 34 -6.20 -25.09 4.52
N LEU A 35 -6.58 -25.90 3.53
CA LEU A 35 -7.79 -25.68 2.74
C LEU A 35 -9.04 -25.76 3.62
N GLN A 36 -9.17 -26.77 4.47
CA GLN A 36 -10.31 -26.92 5.37
C GLN A 36 -10.44 -25.75 6.36
N GLU A 37 -9.32 -25.25 6.87
CA GLU A 37 -9.30 -24.13 7.82
C GLU A 37 -9.63 -22.78 7.15
N PHE A 38 -9.01 -22.48 6.01
CA PHE A 38 -9.04 -21.13 5.42
C PHE A 38 -9.94 -20.99 4.20
N ALA A 39 -10.36 -22.08 3.57
CA ALA A 39 -11.26 -22.10 2.42
C ALA A 39 -12.15 -23.37 2.39
N PRO A 40 -12.94 -23.65 3.44
CA PRO A 40 -13.79 -24.84 3.51
C PRO A 40 -14.78 -24.95 2.34
N GLN A 41 -15.19 -23.83 1.76
CA GLN A 41 -16.05 -23.79 0.57
C GLN A 41 -15.41 -24.40 -0.69
N LEU A 42 -14.08 -24.59 -0.71
CA LEU A 42 -13.36 -25.23 -1.81
C LEU A 42 -13.16 -26.74 -1.56
N ALA A 43 -13.63 -27.28 -0.43
CA ALA A 43 -13.53 -28.69 -0.14
C ALA A 43 -14.36 -29.49 -1.17
N GLY A 44 -13.71 -30.40 -1.89
CA GLY A 44 -14.35 -31.17 -2.96
C GLY A 44 -14.54 -30.41 -4.28
N ALA A 45 -13.97 -29.20 -4.41
CA ALA A 45 -13.97 -28.50 -5.68
C ALA A 45 -13.25 -29.34 -6.76
N PRO A 46 -13.80 -29.45 -7.99
CA PRO A 46 -13.24 -30.29 -9.04
C PRO A 46 -11.87 -29.80 -9.52
N ARG A 47 -11.55 -28.52 -9.29
CA ARG A 47 -10.28 -27.93 -9.66
C ARG A 47 -9.91 -26.82 -8.68
N ILE A 48 -8.68 -26.89 -8.16
CA ILE A 48 -8.04 -25.81 -7.41
C ILE A 48 -7.09 -25.04 -8.35
N ALA A 49 -7.23 -23.72 -8.36
CA ALA A 49 -6.44 -22.79 -9.14
C ALA A 49 -5.49 -21.95 -8.27
N LEU A 50 -4.59 -21.19 -8.92
CA LEU A 50 -3.61 -20.38 -8.20
C LEU A 50 -4.24 -19.30 -7.32
N HIS A 51 -5.36 -18.71 -7.74
CA HIS A 51 -6.05 -17.70 -6.94
C HIS A 51 -6.64 -18.28 -5.65
N ASP A 52 -7.02 -19.56 -5.64
CA ASP A 52 -7.47 -20.26 -4.43
C ASP A 52 -6.34 -20.42 -3.43
N ALA A 53 -5.17 -20.88 -3.90
CA ALA A 53 -3.98 -20.99 -3.07
C ALA A 53 -3.53 -19.61 -2.53
N GLN A 54 -3.61 -18.57 -3.35
CA GLN A 54 -3.36 -17.19 -2.92
C GLN A 54 -4.37 -16.71 -1.87
N HIS A 55 -5.64 -17.08 -2.01
CA HIS A 55 -6.68 -16.76 -1.03
C HIS A 55 -6.42 -17.46 0.31
N ILE A 56 -6.16 -18.77 0.31
CA ILE A 56 -5.80 -19.54 1.51
C ILE A 56 -4.59 -18.90 2.19
N LEU A 57 -3.54 -18.59 1.41
CA LEU A 57 -2.32 -17.99 1.96
C LEU A 57 -2.59 -16.60 2.58
N ALA A 58 -3.40 -15.77 1.92
CA ALA A 58 -3.80 -14.47 2.48
C ALA A 58 -4.52 -14.63 3.82
N ARG A 59 -5.50 -15.53 3.89
CA ARG A 59 -6.28 -15.81 5.12
C ARG A 59 -5.39 -16.35 6.23
N GLU A 60 -4.43 -17.20 5.90
CA GLU A 60 -3.47 -17.76 6.84
C GLU A 60 -2.57 -16.69 7.47
N TYR A 61 -2.19 -15.67 6.70
CA TYR A 61 -1.47 -14.48 7.17
C TYR A 61 -2.38 -13.41 7.80
N GLY A 62 -3.69 -13.65 7.90
CA GLY A 62 -4.65 -12.74 8.53
C GLY A 62 -5.25 -11.67 7.61
N PHE A 63 -5.03 -11.75 6.29
CA PHE A 63 -5.59 -10.81 5.31
C PHE A 63 -6.83 -11.39 4.63
N ALA A 64 -7.81 -10.56 4.28
CA ALA A 64 -9.02 -11.05 3.62
C ALA A 64 -8.75 -11.44 2.16
N THR A 65 -7.84 -10.70 1.51
CA THR A 65 -7.51 -10.91 0.10
C THR A 65 -6.01 -10.94 -0.15
N TRP A 66 -5.61 -11.58 -1.26
CA TRP A 66 -4.24 -11.57 -1.75
C TRP A 66 -3.71 -10.16 -2.04
N THR A 67 -4.59 -9.28 -2.54
CA THR A 67 -4.27 -7.88 -2.80
C THR A 67 -3.93 -7.13 -1.52
N GLU A 68 -4.69 -7.34 -0.43
CA GLU A 68 -4.39 -6.73 0.87
C GLU A 68 -3.05 -7.20 1.44
N LEU A 69 -2.78 -8.51 1.39
CA LEU A 69 -1.48 -9.05 1.79
C LEU A 69 -0.34 -8.43 0.96
N LYS A 70 -0.53 -8.29 -0.36
CA LYS A 70 0.45 -7.65 -1.24
C LYS A 70 0.69 -6.19 -0.86
N SER A 71 -0.37 -5.42 -0.61
CA SER A 71 -0.28 -4.02 -0.22
C SER A 71 0.44 -3.83 1.11
N GLU A 72 0.16 -4.69 2.10
CA GLU A 72 0.85 -4.68 3.38
C GLU A 72 2.36 -4.94 3.23
N VAL A 73 2.71 -5.99 2.46
CA VAL A 73 4.10 -6.35 2.20
C VAL A 73 4.83 -5.23 1.47
N ALA A 74 4.22 -4.65 0.44
CA ALA A 74 4.79 -3.53 -0.31
C ALA A 74 5.04 -2.31 0.59
N ALA A 75 4.06 -1.92 1.42
CA ALA A 75 4.20 -0.80 2.33
C ALA A 75 5.32 -1.04 3.36
N ARG A 76 5.44 -2.25 3.92
CA ARG A 76 6.54 -2.62 4.84
C ARG A 76 7.90 -2.58 4.16
N MET A 77 8.00 -3.10 2.93
CA MET A 77 9.25 -3.07 2.17
C MET A 77 9.71 -1.64 1.93
N VAL A 78 8.80 -0.76 1.48
CA VAL A 78 9.12 0.63 1.19
C VAL A 78 9.41 1.43 2.46
N ALA A 79 8.66 1.25 3.55
CA ALA A 79 8.90 1.95 4.81
C ALA A 79 10.30 1.68 5.40
N ARG A 80 10.95 0.60 4.96
CA ARG A 80 12.32 0.21 5.37
C ARG A 80 13.39 0.59 4.35
N ALA A 81 13.01 1.07 3.18
CA ALA A 81 13.94 1.56 2.16
C ALA A 81 14.52 2.92 2.58
N ASP A 82 15.48 3.43 1.82
CA ASP A 82 15.96 4.80 1.99
C ASP A 82 14.85 5.84 1.74
N LEU A 83 15.06 7.06 2.23
CA LEU A 83 14.06 8.12 2.19
C LEU A 83 13.66 8.51 0.77
N GLU A 84 14.59 8.48 -0.19
CA GLU A 84 14.29 8.85 -1.56
C GLU A 84 13.36 7.82 -2.21
N MET A 85 13.63 6.55 -1.99
CA MET A 85 12.74 5.47 -2.42
C MET A 85 11.35 5.57 -1.76
N GLN A 86 11.28 5.89 -0.47
CA GLN A 86 10.00 6.13 0.23
C GLN A 86 9.21 7.27 -0.41
N ARG A 87 9.89 8.40 -0.69
CA ARG A 87 9.29 9.58 -1.30
C ARG A 87 8.73 9.31 -2.69
N LEU A 88 9.53 8.67 -3.53
CA LEU A 88 9.14 8.30 -4.90
C LEU A 88 7.99 7.29 -4.91
N ALA A 89 8.04 6.29 -4.04
CA ALA A 89 6.99 5.28 -3.91
C ALA A 89 5.68 5.87 -3.40
N PHE A 90 5.72 6.70 -2.35
CA PHE A 90 4.53 7.36 -1.82
C PHE A 90 3.89 8.25 -2.88
N ALA A 91 4.66 9.12 -3.54
CA ALA A 91 4.14 9.97 -4.61
C ALA A 91 3.54 9.14 -5.77
N GLY A 92 4.23 8.09 -6.20
CA GLY A 92 3.74 7.20 -7.26
C GLY A 92 2.49 6.41 -6.87
N TRP A 93 2.32 6.03 -5.60
CA TRP A 93 1.12 5.35 -5.12
C TRP A 93 -0.04 6.30 -4.82
N ALA A 94 0.23 7.51 -4.36
CA ALA A 94 -0.81 8.50 -4.08
C ALA A 94 -1.36 9.09 -5.38
N ILE A 95 -0.51 9.48 -6.33
CA ILE A 95 -0.91 10.27 -7.51
C ILE A 95 -0.89 9.42 -8.80
N GLY A 96 -0.05 8.38 -8.85
CA GLY A 96 0.26 7.65 -10.08
C GLY A 96 1.53 8.19 -10.75
N ARG A 97 2.14 7.41 -11.65
CA ARG A 97 3.34 7.82 -12.40
C ARG A 97 3.39 7.15 -13.77
N GLY A 98 3.37 7.96 -14.83
CA GLY A 98 3.34 7.45 -16.22
C GLY A 98 2.12 6.57 -16.45
N PHE A 99 2.33 5.34 -16.93
CA PHE A 99 1.25 4.36 -17.12
C PHE A 99 0.84 3.61 -15.85
N ASN A 100 1.53 3.84 -14.72
CA ASN A 100 1.19 3.19 -13.47
C ASN A 100 0.06 3.94 -12.76
N ARG A 101 -1.05 3.23 -12.53
CA ARG A 101 -2.19 3.74 -11.74
C ARG A 101 -1.79 3.97 -10.28
N ALA A 102 -2.44 4.95 -9.68
CA ALA A 102 -2.38 5.18 -8.24
C ALA A 102 -2.86 3.93 -7.46
N ARG A 103 -2.29 3.75 -6.28
CA ARG A 103 -2.55 2.65 -5.33
C ARG A 103 -2.82 3.28 -3.95
N PRO A 104 -3.98 3.91 -3.73
CA PRO A 104 -4.23 4.70 -2.53
C PRO A 104 -4.16 3.88 -1.24
N LYS A 105 -4.54 2.60 -1.27
CA LYS A 105 -4.38 1.69 -0.11
C LYS A 105 -2.90 1.52 0.29
N ASP A 106 -2.02 1.32 -0.68
CA ASP A 106 -0.58 1.19 -0.43
C ASP A 106 0.03 2.51 0.06
N ALA A 107 -0.39 3.64 -0.52
CA ALA A 107 0.05 4.96 -0.09
C ALA A 107 -0.36 5.25 1.37
N ALA A 108 -1.62 4.97 1.73
CA ALA A 108 -2.13 5.14 3.10
C ALA A 108 -1.37 4.24 4.09
N LEU A 109 -1.15 2.97 3.73
CA LEU A 109 -0.38 2.03 4.56
C LEU A 109 1.08 2.47 4.75
N LEU A 110 1.70 3.01 3.71
CA LEU A 110 3.04 3.58 3.80
C LEU A 110 3.06 4.81 4.68
N TRP A 111 2.13 5.75 4.48
CA TRP A 111 2.03 6.96 5.29
C TRP A 111 1.83 6.65 6.78
N ALA A 112 0.95 5.70 7.10
CA ALA A 112 0.72 5.24 8.47
C ALA A 112 2.00 4.68 9.14
N ARG A 113 2.92 4.11 8.36
CA ARG A 113 4.21 3.56 8.84
C ARG A 113 5.39 4.52 8.69
N ALA A 114 5.17 5.64 8.02
CA ALA A 114 6.21 6.57 7.67
C ALA A 114 6.84 7.19 8.91
N GLY A 115 8.17 7.21 8.94
CA GLY A 115 8.92 7.98 9.92
C GLY A 115 8.76 9.48 9.72
N THR A 116 9.20 10.25 10.70
CA THR A 116 9.09 11.72 10.74
C THR A 116 9.64 12.39 9.47
N SER A 117 10.77 11.91 8.93
CA SER A 117 11.42 12.51 7.76
C SER A 117 10.58 12.47 6.47
N LEU A 118 9.75 11.43 6.29
CA LEU A 118 8.84 11.36 5.15
C LEU A 118 7.62 12.26 5.38
N ARG A 119 7.07 12.24 6.61
CA ARG A 119 5.89 13.04 6.98
C ARG A 119 6.14 14.55 6.94
N GLN A 120 7.38 14.97 7.21
CA GLN A 120 7.79 16.37 7.13
C GLN A 120 8.08 16.86 5.71
N ASP A 121 7.98 16.01 4.68
CA ASP A 121 8.06 16.47 3.29
C ASP A 121 6.78 17.24 2.94
N PRO A 122 6.86 18.56 2.67
CA PRO A 122 5.67 19.38 2.54
C PRO A 122 4.89 19.11 1.24
N TRP A 123 5.53 18.61 0.19
CA TRP A 123 4.82 18.20 -1.04
C TRP A 123 4.07 16.89 -0.83
N LEU A 124 4.65 15.95 -0.09
CA LEU A 124 3.96 14.70 0.24
C LEU A 124 2.84 14.91 1.27
N ALA A 125 3.03 15.84 2.21
CA ALA A 125 1.99 16.28 3.14
C ALA A 125 0.76 16.81 2.38
N CYS A 126 0.95 17.51 1.26
CA CYS A 126 -0.16 17.93 0.41
C CYS A 126 -0.95 16.72 -0.13
N ALA A 127 -0.25 15.72 -0.68
CA ALA A 127 -0.88 14.52 -1.24
C ALA A 127 -1.50 13.62 -0.16
N ALA A 128 -0.97 13.66 1.07
CA ALA A 128 -1.46 12.91 2.22
C ALA A 128 -2.57 13.64 3.00
N GLY A 129 -2.80 14.93 2.76
CA GLY A 129 -3.76 15.72 3.54
C GLY A 129 -3.28 16.08 4.95
N ASP A 130 -1.97 16.16 5.19
CA ASP A 130 -1.42 16.63 6.47
C ASP A 130 -1.38 18.16 6.49
N LEU A 131 -2.51 18.74 6.89
CA LEU A 131 -2.71 20.18 6.93
C LEU A 131 -1.70 20.91 7.83
N ALA A 132 -1.30 20.32 8.95
CA ALA A 132 -0.39 20.97 9.90
C ALA A 132 0.99 21.20 9.27
N THR A 133 1.51 20.18 8.59
CA THR A 133 2.78 20.28 7.85
C THR A 133 2.69 21.28 6.69
N VAL A 134 1.56 21.30 5.97
CA VAL A 134 1.33 22.24 4.85
C VAL A 134 1.25 23.69 5.35
N GLN A 135 0.48 23.96 6.41
CA GLN A 135 0.33 25.30 6.97
C GLN A 135 1.66 25.87 7.48
N ALA A 136 2.47 25.04 8.12
CA ALA A 136 3.80 25.44 8.55
C ALA A 136 4.68 25.89 7.38
N LYS A 137 4.59 25.19 6.23
CA LYS A 137 5.35 25.53 5.02
C LYS A 137 4.77 26.73 4.26
N LEU A 138 3.45 26.91 4.27
CA LEU A 138 2.76 28.01 3.58
C LEU A 138 3.12 29.39 4.15
N ALA A 139 3.63 29.45 5.39
CA ALA A 139 4.19 30.67 5.96
C ALA A 139 5.41 31.21 5.18
N GLU A 140 6.07 30.38 4.36
CA GLU A 140 7.16 30.80 3.49
C GLU A 140 6.61 31.46 2.20
N PRO A 141 6.96 32.73 1.92
CA PRO A 141 6.47 33.42 0.73
C PRO A 141 6.84 32.69 -0.57
N GLY A 142 5.85 32.52 -1.45
CA GLY A 142 6.05 31.94 -2.79
C GLY A 142 6.03 30.41 -2.85
N TRP A 143 5.98 29.69 -1.71
CA TRP A 143 5.98 28.23 -1.72
C TRP A 143 4.70 27.62 -2.33
N GLY A 144 3.52 28.23 -2.12
CA GLY A 144 2.23 27.69 -2.56
C GLY A 144 2.12 27.42 -4.07
N ASN A 145 2.94 28.09 -4.88
CA ASN A 145 3.02 27.89 -6.34
C ASN A 145 4.36 27.30 -6.81
N ALA A 146 5.32 27.06 -5.90
CA ALA A 146 6.65 26.59 -6.26
C ALA A 146 6.63 25.09 -6.59
N PRO A 147 7.11 24.68 -7.77
CA PRO A 147 7.26 23.27 -8.09
C PRO A 147 8.34 22.64 -7.21
N GLY A 148 8.12 21.40 -6.79
CA GLY A 148 9.11 20.65 -6.03
C GLY A 148 8.65 19.26 -5.66
N GLY A 149 9.33 18.67 -4.66
CA GLY A 149 9.10 17.30 -4.23
C GLY A 149 9.39 16.26 -5.32
N PRO A 150 8.98 15.00 -5.11
CA PRO A 150 9.39 13.86 -5.96
C PRO A 150 8.79 13.85 -7.37
N LEU A 151 7.80 14.71 -7.64
CA LEU A 151 7.15 14.89 -8.94
C LEU A 151 7.48 16.24 -9.59
N ASN A 152 8.27 17.09 -8.95
CA ASN A 152 8.54 18.46 -9.39
C ASN A 152 7.25 19.22 -9.75
N ALA A 153 6.27 19.21 -8.85
CA ALA A 153 4.93 19.74 -9.07
C ALA A 153 4.53 20.75 -7.98
N PRO A 154 3.62 21.71 -8.28
CA PRO A 154 3.10 22.62 -7.26
C PRO A 154 2.29 21.92 -6.16
N PRO A 155 2.23 22.47 -4.93
CA PRO A 155 1.43 21.94 -3.81
C PRO A 155 -0.02 21.60 -4.18
N LEU A 156 -0.72 22.48 -4.91
CA LEU A 156 -2.11 22.25 -5.30
C LEU A 156 -2.26 21.03 -6.21
N VAL A 157 -1.30 20.78 -7.11
CA VAL A 157 -1.30 19.57 -7.96
C VAL A 157 -1.11 18.32 -7.11
N MET A 158 -0.19 18.36 -6.14
CA MET A 158 0.03 17.23 -5.23
C MET A 158 -1.23 16.84 -4.45
N ALA A 159 -1.99 17.83 -3.96
CA ALA A 159 -3.22 17.57 -3.22
C ALA A 159 -4.39 17.14 -4.12
N SER A 160 -4.69 17.92 -5.17
CA SER A 160 -5.87 17.72 -6.03
C SER A 160 -5.81 16.44 -6.88
N HIS A 161 -4.61 15.95 -7.21
CA HIS A 161 -4.43 14.74 -8.02
C HIS A 161 -4.17 13.49 -7.17
N SER A 162 -4.20 13.61 -5.84
CA SER A 162 -4.02 12.48 -4.95
C SER A 162 -5.25 11.57 -4.96
N ALA A 163 -5.07 10.30 -5.32
CA ALA A 163 -6.10 9.27 -5.20
C ALA A 163 -6.45 8.94 -3.74
N LEU A 164 -5.66 9.43 -2.77
CA LEU A 164 -6.01 9.35 -1.34
C LEU A 164 -7.25 10.20 -1.00
N LEU A 165 -7.72 11.08 -1.89
CA LEU A 165 -9.01 11.74 -1.75
C LEU A 165 -10.17 10.75 -1.61
N HIS A 166 -10.01 9.52 -2.12
CA HIS A 166 -10.99 8.43 -2.00
C HIS A 166 -10.70 7.48 -0.83
N HIS A 167 -9.73 7.81 0.03
CA HIS A 167 -9.42 7.03 1.24
C HIS A 167 -10.04 7.72 2.46
N PRO A 168 -10.86 7.02 3.28
CA PRO A 168 -11.59 7.62 4.41
C PRO A 168 -10.71 8.42 5.37
N ASP A 169 -9.52 7.91 5.70
CA ASP A 169 -8.61 8.55 6.64
C ASP A 169 -7.90 9.80 6.11
N HIS A 170 -7.96 10.06 4.81
CA HIS A 170 -7.22 11.14 4.15
C HIS A 170 -8.12 12.18 3.48
N GLU A 171 -9.37 11.84 3.14
CA GLU A 171 -10.27 12.71 2.38
C GLU A 171 -10.43 14.10 3.00
N SER A 172 -10.77 14.18 4.29
CA SER A 172 -11.00 15.45 4.98
C SER A 172 -9.73 16.31 5.05
N GLY A 173 -8.59 15.69 5.31
CA GLY A 173 -7.29 16.36 5.34
C GLY A 173 -6.90 16.94 3.98
N ILE A 174 -7.11 16.19 2.89
CA ILE A 174 -6.80 16.66 1.54
C ILE A 174 -7.70 17.84 1.15
N ARG A 175 -9.00 17.79 1.48
CA ARG A 175 -9.92 18.92 1.24
C ARG A 175 -9.46 20.18 1.98
N ALA A 176 -9.11 20.05 3.25
CA ALA A 176 -8.63 21.17 4.04
C ALA A 176 -7.30 21.74 3.52
N VAL A 177 -6.40 20.88 3.03
CA VAL A 177 -5.16 21.32 2.34
C VAL A 177 -5.48 22.11 1.08
N VAL A 178 -6.40 21.63 0.24
CA VAL A 178 -6.79 22.33 -1.00
C VAL A 178 -7.43 23.69 -0.69
N GLU A 179 -8.20 23.81 0.38
CA GLU A 179 -8.79 25.09 0.82
C GLU A 179 -7.76 26.07 1.38
N ALA A 180 -6.66 25.58 1.92
CA ALA A 180 -5.60 26.41 2.51
C ALA A 180 -4.57 26.91 1.48
N LEU A 181 -4.44 26.26 0.33
CA LEU A 181 -3.50 26.60 -0.75
C LEU A 181 -4.08 27.65 -1.70
#